data_AF-J4V6I4-F1
#
_entry.id   AF-J4V6I4-F1
#
_cell.length_a   1.000
_cell.length_b   1.000
_cell.length_c   1.000
_cell.angle_alpha   90.00
_cell.angle_beta   90.00
_cell.angle_gamma   90.00
#
_symmetry.space_group_name_H-M   'P 1'
#
loop_
_entity.id
_entity.type
_entity.pdbx_description
1 polymer ?
#
loop_
_entity_poly.entity_id
_entity_poly.type
_entity_poly.pdbx_seq_one_letter_code
_entity_poly.pdbx_strand_id
1 'polypeptide(L)'
;MDFKKYMVAILILTFSANIFSTEKECKAKKIQLMKPLFPSVNVSGYTIIEFDVDQNGKIQKPRSIESKCLLQKRGSDDKEFKNCGVFIYESIAASRYIKYTQPTNSKGSTCSLKNETHKYTFINRRSDDLKYFKEISSKINSDFKNMEMTTPTPLKNPGDLKRQK
;
A
#
# COMPACT_ATOMS: atom_id res chain seq x y z
N MET A 1 0.52 62.37 -49.00
CA MET A 1 0.82 60.98 -49.36
C MET A 1 1.19 60.24 -48.08
N ASP A 2 0.50 59.13 -47.85
CA ASP A 2 0.14 58.60 -46.54
C ASP A 2 1.23 57.86 -45.76
N PHE A 3 1.25 58.12 -44.45
CA PHE A 3 2.04 57.41 -43.44
C PHE A 3 1.50 55.97 -43.26
N LYS A 4 2.13 54.99 -43.91
CA LYS A 4 1.91 53.57 -43.59
C LYS A 4 2.53 53.24 -42.24
N LYS A 5 1.68 53.21 -41.21
CA LYS A 5 1.99 52.74 -39.86
C LYS A 5 2.28 51.24 -39.88
N TYR A 6 3.50 50.85 -39.56
CA TYR A 6 3.87 49.46 -39.27
C TYR A 6 3.28 49.07 -37.90
N MET A 7 2.18 48.31 -37.92
CA MET A 7 1.67 47.60 -36.74
C MET A 7 2.45 46.29 -36.57
N VAL A 8 3.48 46.32 -35.71
CA VAL A 8 4.14 45.10 -35.22
C VAL A 8 3.28 44.55 -34.09
N ALA A 9 2.46 43.56 -34.39
CA ALA A 9 1.72 42.80 -33.38
C ALA A 9 2.67 41.78 -32.74
N ILE A 10 3.21 42.11 -31.56
CA ILE A 10 3.97 41.17 -30.73
C ILE A 10 2.94 40.28 -30.02
N LEU A 11 2.75 39.06 -30.54
CA LEU A 11 1.92 38.04 -29.94
C LEU A 11 2.70 37.41 -28.77
N ILE A 12 2.43 37.87 -27.55
CA ILE A 12 3.02 37.28 -26.33
C ILE A 12 2.32 35.93 -26.07
N LEU A 13 2.98 34.85 -26.46
CA LEU A 13 2.59 33.48 -26.08
C LEU A 13 2.91 33.28 -24.59
N THR A 14 1.92 33.44 -23.72
CA THR A 14 2.03 33.05 -22.31
C THR A 14 1.99 31.53 -22.21
N PHE A 15 3.17 30.91 -22.12
CA PHE A 15 3.32 29.49 -21.84
C PHE A 15 2.99 29.26 -20.36
N SER A 16 1.75 28.87 -20.06
CA SER A 16 1.38 28.39 -18.73
C SER A 16 1.97 26.98 -18.54
N ALA A 17 3.20 26.92 -18.02
CA ALA A 17 3.78 25.67 -17.56
C ALA A 17 2.98 25.21 -16.32
N ASN A 18 2.03 24.29 -16.52
CA ASN A 18 1.46 23.52 -15.42
C ASN A 18 2.62 22.70 -14.82
N ILE A 19 3.20 23.20 -13.72
CA ILE A 19 4.09 22.39 -12.89
C ILE A 19 3.21 21.31 -12.28
N PHE A 20 3.14 20.17 -12.97
CA PHE A 20 2.67 18.92 -12.39
C PHE A 20 3.62 18.64 -11.23
N SER A 21 3.17 18.99 -10.02
CA SER A 21 3.90 18.69 -8.80
C SER A 21 3.84 17.18 -8.67
N THR A 22 4.83 16.49 -9.22
CA THR A 22 5.10 15.11 -8.88
C THR A 22 5.18 15.07 -7.36
N GLU A 23 4.22 14.38 -6.73
CA GLU A 23 4.24 14.14 -5.30
C GLU A 23 5.67 13.76 -4.92
N LYS A 24 6.27 14.52 -4.02
CA LYS A 24 7.64 14.26 -3.57
C LYS A 24 7.62 12.88 -2.90
N GLU A 25 7.99 11.86 -3.66
CA GLU A 25 7.95 10.46 -3.24
C GLU A 25 8.80 10.32 -1.97
N CYS A 26 8.13 10.24 -0.82
CA CYS A 26 8.77 10.10 0.49
C CYS A 26 9.05 8.62 0.71
N LYS A 27 10.30 8.28 1.01
CA LYS A 27 10.73 6.87 1.15
C LYS A 27 11.40 6.65 2.49
N ALA A 28 11.13 5.50 3.10
CA ALA A 28 11.86 5.01 4.25
C ALA A 28 11.90 3.48 4.23
N LYS A 29 12.93 2.89 4.84
CA LYS A 29 13.04 1.44 5.02
C LYS A 29 12.57 1.07 6.43
N LYS A 30 11.70 0.07 6.55
CA LYS A 30 11.37 -0.54 7.84
C LYS A 30 12.59 -1.29 8.39
N ILE A 31 13.04 -0.93 9.59
CA ILE A 31 14.26 -1.49 10.22
C ILE A 31 13.96 -2.34 11.46
N GLN A 32 12.77 -2.17 12.05
CA GLN A 32 12.35 -2.95 13.21
C GLN A 32 10.86 -3.27 13.11
N LEU A 33 10.50 -4.49 13.49
CA LEU A 33 9.13 -4.95 13.62
C LEU A 33 9.00 -5.80 14.90
N MET A 34 8.14 -5.38 15.81
CA MET A 34 7.79 -6.15 17.00
C MET A 34 6.71 -7.18 16.66
N LYS A 35 6.87 -8.40 17.18
CA LYS A 35 5.82 -9.41 17.13
C LYS A 35 4.80 -9.13 18.25
N PRO A 36 3.49 -9.09 17.97
CA PRO A 36 2.48 -8.89 19.00
C PRO A 36 2.41 -10.10 19.93
N LEU A 37 2.02 -9.85 21.18
CA LEU A 37 1.66 -10.92 22.09
C LEU A 37 0.40 -11.59 21.56
N PHE A 38 0.34 -12.91 21.69
CA PHE A 38 -0.86 -13.65 21.32
C PHE A 38 -1.92 -13.44 22.41
N PRO A 39 -3.12 -12.92 22.10
CA PRO A 39 -4.15 -12.71 23.12
C PRO A 39 -4.61 -14.05 23.72
N SER A 40 -5.10 -14.04 24.95
CA SER A 40 -5.55 -15.24 25.68
C SER A 40 -6.88 -15.81 25.14
N VAL A 41 -6.89 -16.20 23.87
CA VAL A 41 -8.03 -16.74 23.12
C VAL A 41 -7.60 -17.91 22.25
N ASN A 42 -8.55 -18.78 21.92
CA ASN A 42 -8.31 -19.95 21.08
C ASN A 42 -8.79 -19.75 19.64
N VAL A 43 -8.52 -18.59 19.04
CA VAL A 43 -8.95 -18.25 17.68
C VAL A 43 -7.77 -17.69 16.87
N SER A 44 -7.69 -18.05 15.60
CA SER A 44 -6.74 -17.44 14.65
C SER A 44 -7.35 -16.23 13.95
N GLY A 45 -6.54 -15.40 13.31
CA GLY A 45 -7.03 -14.24 12.60
C GLY A 45 -5.93 -13.26 12.22
N TYR A 46 -6.31 -12.03 11.94
CA TYR A 46 -5.38 -10.95 11.64
C TYR A 46 -5.95 -9.58 12.00
N THR A 47 -5.07 -8.60 12.08
CA THR A 47 -5.40 -7.19 12.17
C THR A 47 -4.53 -6.40 11.20
N ILE A 48 -5.13 -5.44 10.50
CA ILE A 48 -4.42 -4.42 9.73
C ILE A 48 -4.42 -3.13 10.54
N ILE A 49 -3.22 -2.67 10.87
CA ILE A 49 -2.99 -1.38 11.53
C ILE A 49 -2.57 -0.37 10.47
N GLU A 50 -3.19 0.79 10.49
CA GLU A 50 -2.76 1.98 9.77
C GLU A 50 -2.05 2.95 10.73
N PHE A 51 -1.00 3.60 10.26
CA PHE A 51 -0.24 4.57 11.02
C PHE A 51 0.47 5.58 10.11
N ASP A 52 0.92 6.68 10.70
CA ASP A 52 1.86 7.61 10.07
C ASP A 52 3.29 7.30 10.53
N VAL A 53 4.28 7.73 9.75
CA VAL A 53 5.70 7.73 10.15
C VAL A 53 6.21 9.15 10.13
N ASP A 54 6.69 9.64 11.26
CA ASP A 54 7.26 10.98 11.35
C ASP A 54 8.66 11.08 10.70
N GLN A 55 9.19 12.30 10.64
CA GLN A 55 10.51 12.61 10.10
C GLN A 55 11.70 11.92 10.79
N ASN A 56 11.48 11.31 11.95
CA ASN A 56 12.50 10.57 12.70
C ASN A 56 12.33 9.05 12.54
N GLY A 57 11.42 8.59 11.68
CA GLY A 57 11.13 7.18 11.47
C GLY A 57 10.31 6.54 12.60
N LYS A 58 9.62 7.34 13.44
CA LYS A 58 8.76 6.85 14.51
C LYS A 58 7.30 6.81 14.11
N ILE A 59 6.59 5.84 14.65
CA ILE A 59 5.18 5.57 14.38
C ILE A 59 4.31 6.59 15.11
N GLN A 60 3.32 7.12 14.41
CA GLN A 60 2.35 8.07 14.93
C GLN A 60 0.93 7.57 14.68
N LYS A 61 0.05 7.82 15.65
CA LYS A 61 -1.40 7.57 15.55
C LYS A 61 -1.81 6.16 15.04
N PRO A 62 -1.21 5.07 15.55
CA PRO A 62 -1.58 3.73 15.09
C PRO A 62 -3.04 3.42 15.43
N ARG A 63 -3.79 2.95 14.45
CA ARG A 63 -5.20 2.56 14.58
C ARG A 63 -5.49 1.29 13.78
N SER A 64 -6.42 0.47 14.26
CA SER A 64 -6.91 -0.66 13.46
C SER A 64 -7.89 -0.16 12.40
N ILE A 65 -7.68 -0.58 11.15
CA ILE A 65 -8.61 -0.36 10.04
C ILE A 65 -9.36 -1.64 9.66
N GLU A 66 -8.83 -2.80 10.04
CA GLU A 66 -9.47 -4.10 9.86
C GLU A 66 -8.99 -5.07 10.94
N SER A 67 -9.90 -5.90 11.45
CA SER A 67 -9.56 -6.99 12.37
C SER A 67 -10.55 -8.13 12.19
N LYS A 68 -10.03 -9.32 11.90
CA LYS A 68 -10.84 -10.49 11.58
C LYS A 68 -10.36 -11.75 12.29
N CYS A 69 -11.32 -12.59 12.68
CA CYS A 69 -11.13 -13.91 13.25
C CYS A 69 -11.46 -14.95 12.19
N LEU A 70 -10.64 -15.99 12.11
CA LEU A 70 -10.88 -17.17 11.29
C LEU A 70 -11.82 -18.10 12.07
N LEU A 71 -13.03 -18.28 11.56
CA LEU A 71 -14.09 -19.07 12.20
C LEU A 71 -14.61 -20.12 11.22
N GLN A 72 -15.10 -21.24 11.74
CA GLN A 72 -15.79 -22.24 10.92
C GLN A 72 -17.13 -21.68 10.42
N LYS A 73 -17.46 -21.95 9.15
CA LYS A 73 -18.78 -21.66 8.58
C LYS A 73 -19.83 -22.54 9.24
N ARG A 74 -21.00 -21.98 9.54
CA ARG A 74 -22.08 -22.76 10.14
C ARG A 74 -22.55 -23.83 9.15
N GLY A 75 -22.45 -25.11 9.54
CA GLY A 75 -22.89 -26.24 8.72
C GLY A 75 -21.92 -26.63 7.59
N SER A 76 -20.65 -26.20 7.65
CA SER A 76 -19.61 -26.60 6.69
C SER A 76 -18.27 -26.79 7.44
N ASP A 77 -17.37 -27.57 6.86
CA ASP A 77 -15.99 -27.72 7.34
C ASP A 77 -15.07 -26.56 6.87
N ASP A 78 -15.61 -25.66 6.05
CA ASP A 78 -14.90 -24.47 5.59
C ASP A 78 -14.71 -23.43 6.70
N LYS A 79 -13.68 -22.60 6.55
CA LYS A 79 -13.43 -21.45 7.40
C LYS A 79 -13.62 -20.14 6.66
N GLU A 80 -14.04 -19.11 7.39
CA GLU A 80 -14.20 -17.75 6.88
C GLU A 80 -13.69 -16.71 7.88
N PHE A 81 -13.26 -15.57 7.34
CA PHE A 81 -12.86 -14.43 8.16
C PHE A 81 -14.07 -13.57 8.51
N LYS A 82 -14.36 -13.40 9.82
CA LYS A 82 -15.39 -12.49 10.33
C LYS A 82 -14.79 -11.38 11.16
N ASN A 83 -15.41 -10.21 11.15
CA ASN A 83 -14.98 -9.08 11.97
C ASN A 83 -14.90 -9.48 13.46
N CYS A 84 -13.80 -9.16 14.12
CA CYS A 84 -13.63 -9.36 15.56
C CYS A 84 -12.59 -8.40 16.15
N GLY A 85 -12.79 -7.98 17.41
CA GLY A 85 -11.90 -7.01 18.07
C GLY A 85 -10.70 -7.61 18.82
N VAL A 86 -10.56 -8.93 18.83
CA VAL A 86 -9.70 -9.68 19.77
C VAL A 86 -8.21 -9.34 19.63
N PHE A 87 -7.76 -9.04 18.42
CA PHE A 87 -6.35 -8.82 18.09
C PHE A 87 -5.94 -7.34 18.07
N ILE A 88 -6.90 -6.41 18.21
CA ILE A 88 -6.68 -4.97 17.99
C ILE A 88 -5.67 -4.42 18.99
N TYR A 89 -5.86 -4.69 20.28
CA TYR A 89 -5.03 -4.12 21.34
C TYR A 89 -3.55 -4.53 21.18
N GLU A 90 -3.29 -5.83 21.06
CA GLU A 90 -1.93 -6.37 20.91
C GLU A 90 -1.26 -5.89 19.62
N SER A 91 -2.02 -5.75 18.55
CA SER A 91 -1.53 -5.22 17.28
C SER A 91 -1.15 -3.74 17.37
N ILE A 92 -1.94 -2.92 18.06
CA ILE A 92 -1.63 -1.50 18.29
C ILE A 92 -0.43 -1.37 19.25
N ALA A 93 -0.35 -2.20 20.28
CA ALA A 93 0.78 -2.20 21.20
C ALA A 93 2.09 -2.52 20.47
N ALA A 94 2.10 -3.56 19.64
CA ALA A 94 3.27 -3.94 18.86
C ALA A 94 3.64 -2.91 17.78
N SER A 95 2.65 -2.29 17.13
CA SER A 95 2.90 -1.34 16.03
C SER A 95 3.69 -0.10 16.48
N ARG A 96 3.53 0.34 17.73
CA ARG A 96 4.30 1.45 18.32
C ARG A 96 5.82 1.21 18.34
N TYR A 97 6.24 -0.05 18.25
CA TYR A 97 7.66 -0.44 18.21
C TYR A 97 8.18 -0.70 16.80
N ILE A 98 7.36 -0.53 15.77
CA ILE A 98 7.86 -0.49 14.39
C ILE A 98 8.78 0.73 14.29
N LYS A 99 9.94 0.55 13.64
CA LYS A 99 10.84 1.66 13.33
C LYS A 99 11.17 1.66 11.85
N TYR A 100 11.31 2.86 11.32
CA TYR A 100 11.80 3.11 9.98
C TYR A 100 13.14 3.85 10.05
N THR A 101 13.91 3.81 8.97
CA THR A 101 14.93 4.83 8.73
C THR A 101 14.27 6.21 8.66
N GLN A 102 15.07 7.27 8.83
CA GLN A 102 14.60 8.62 8.57
C GLN A 102 14.00 8.70 7.16
N PRO A 103 12.72 9.09 7.00
CA PRO A 103 12.10 9.22 5.69
C PRO A 103 12.68 10.42 4.93
N THR A 104 13.04 10.21 3.67
CA THR A 104 13.59 11.25 2.80
C THR A 104 12.90 11.25 1.45
N ASN A 105 12.76 12.44 0.86
CA ASN A 105 12.29 12.59 -0.52
C ASN A 105 13.43 12.43 -1.54
N SER A 106 13.12 12.54 -2.83
CA SER A 106 14.09 12.48 -3.93
C SER A 106 15.20 13.54 -3.89
N LYS A 107 15.04 14.61 -3.10
CA LYS A 107 16.03 15.67 -2.90
C LYS A 107 16.86 15.47 -1.63
N GLY A 108 16.68 14.36 -0.91
CA GLY A 108 17.34 14.07 0.36
C GLY A 108 16.80 14.85 1.55
N SER A 109 15.74 15.65 1.39
CA SER A 109 15.12 16.35 2.53
C SER A 109 14.23 15.41 3.32
N THR A 110 14.17 15.61 4.63
CA THR A 110 13.31 14.83 5.52
C THR A 110 11.83 15.03 5.18
N CYS A 111 11.03 13.98 5.38
CA CYS A 111 9.60 13.98 5.12
C CYS A 111 8.87 13.04 6.09
N SER A 112 7.56 12.87 5.94
CA SER A 112 6.76 11.94 6.74
C SER A 112 5.93 11.04 5.81
N LEU A 113 5.79 9.78 6.20
CA LEU A 113 4.90 8.83 5.50
C LEU A 113 3.51 8.89 6.12
N LYS A 114 2.48 8.74 5.29
CA LYS A 114 1.07 8.85 5.69
C LYS A 114 0.31 7.59 5.35
N ASN A 115 -0.57 7.17 6.25
CA ASN A 115 -1.47 6.03 6.06
C ASN A 115 -0.74 4.72 5.69
N GLU A 116 0.45 4.51 6.24
CA GLU A 116 1.19 3.26 6.10
C GLU A 116 0.43 2.14 6.79
N THR A 117 0.49 0.94 6.24
CA THR A 117 -0.23 -0.21 6.80
C THR A 117 0.69 -1.37 7.15
N HIS A 118 0.29 -2.13 8.17
CA HIS A 118 0.92 -3.41 8.48
C HIS A 118 -0.11 -4.43 8.96
N LYS A 119 -0.04 -5.64 8.38
CA LYS A 119 -0.88 -6.78 8.75
C LYS A 119 -0.16 -7.67 9.75
N TYR A 120 -0.72 -7.78 10.95
CA TYR A 120 -0.35 -8.78 11.94
C TYR A 120 -1.24 -10.00 11.80
N THR A 121 -0.64 -11.19 11.71
CA THR A 121 -1.37 -12.47 11.61
C THR A 121 -1.16 -13.29 12.87
N PHE A 122 -2.25 -13.79 13.43
CA PHE A 122 -2.30 -14.58 14.65
C PHE A 122 -2.77 -15.99 14.29
N ILE A 123 -1.87 -16.97 14.37
CA ILE A 123 -2.20 -18.38 14.11
C ILE A 123 -2.17 -19.12 15.44
N ASN A 124 -3.33 -19.59 15.88
CA ASN A 124 -3.44 -20.56 16.96
C ASN A 124 -2.80 -21.87 16.48
N ARG A 125 -1.87 -22.44 17.25
CA ARG A 125 -1.02 -23.58 16.84
C ARG A 125 -1.77 -24.92 16.73
N ARG A 126 -3.10 -24.95 16.76
CA ARG A 126 -3.87 -26.15 16.39
C ARG A 126 -3.70 -26.38 14.87
N SER A 127 -3.47 -27.64 14.47
CA SER A 127 -2.91 -28.05 13.16
C SER A 127 -3.61 -27.44 11.93
N ASP A 128 -4.91 -27.24 12.01
CA ASP A 128 -5.74 -26.99 10.83
C ASP A 128 -5.73 -25.53 10.39
N ASP A 129 -5.51 -24.59 11.32
CA ASP A 129 -5.38 -23.16 10.98
C ASP A 129 -4.06 -22.90 10.26
N LEU A 130 -2.97 -23.56 10.71
CA LEU A 130 -1.67 -23.42 10.07
C LEU A 130 -1.70 -23.87 8.60
N LYS A 131 -2.43 -24.95 8.30
CA LYS A 131 -2.64 -25.43 6.92
C LYS A 131 -3.43 -24.41 6.10
N TYR A 132 -4.54 -23.92 6.64
CA TYR A 132 -5.38 -22.90 5.99
C TYR A 132 -4.58 -21.64 5.60
N PHE A 133 -3.77 -21.10 6.51
CA PHE A 133 -2.95 -19.91 6.21
C PHE A 133 -1.85 -20.19 5.17
N LYS A 134 -1.27 -21.39 5.15
CA LYS A 134 -0.29 -21.80 4.13
C LYS A 134 -0.93 -21.84 2.74
N GLU A 135 -2.10 -22.46 2.61
CA GLU A 135 -2.84 -22.56 1.34
C GLU A 135 -3.27 -21.19 0.80
N ILE A 136 -3.72 -20.29 1.68
CA ILE A 136 -4.01 -18.91 1.26
C ILE A 136 -2.75 -18.20 0.77
N SER A 137 -1.63 -18.35 1.49
CA SER A 137 -0.38 -17.68 1.10
C SER A 137 0.17 -18.17 -0.23
N SER A 138 0.09 -19.48 -0.52
CA SER A 138 0.54 -20.04 -1.79
C SER A 138 -0.34 -19.58 -2.94
N LYS A 139 -1.66 -19.52 -2.74
CA LYS A 139 -2.61 -19.02 -3.74
C LYS A 139 -2.38 -17.54 -4.07
N ILE A 140 -2.19 -16.71 -3.05
CA ILE A 140 -1.86 -15.29 -3.23
C ILE A 140 -0.57 -15.15 -4.05
N ASN A 141 0.48 -15.90 -3.69
CA ASN A 141 1.75 -15.86 -4.41
C ASN A 141 1.63 -16.33 -5.87
N SER A 142 0.78 -17.35 -6.15
CA SER A 142 0.53 -17.77 -7.53
C SER A 142 -0.24 -16.70 -8.31
N ASP A 143 -1.22 -16.04 -7.70
CA ASP A 143 -2.01 -15.00 -8.35
C ASP A 143 -1.16 -13.78 -8.69
N PHE A 144 -0.24 -13.37 -7.80
CA PHE A 144 0.75 -12.32 -8.07
C PHE A 144 1.72 -12.72 -9.20
N LYS A 145 2.22 -13.96 -9.20
CA LYS A 145 3.11 -14.46 -10.27
C LYS A 145 2.42 -14.48 -11.64
N ASN A 146 1.12 -14.78 -11.65
CA ASN A 146 0.31 -14.78 -12.88
C ASN A 146 0.00 -13.35 -13.36
N MET A 147 -0.07 -12.37 -12.44
CA MET A 147 -0.26 -10.95 -12.76
C MET A 147 1.01 -10.28 -13.30
N GLU A 148 2.20 -10.71 -12.88
CA GLU A 148 3.47 -10.26 -13.46
C GLU A 148 3.78 -10.88 -14.83
N MET A 149 3.11 -12.00 -15.19
CA MET A 149 3.30 -12.69 -16.47
C MET A 149 2.46 -12.14 -17.63
N THR A 150 1.51 -11.22 -17.40
CA THR A 150 0.89 -10.48 -18.51
C THR A 150 1.83 -9.35 -18.92
N THR A 151 2.68 -9.63 -19.91
CA THR A 151 3.45 -8.56 -20.59
C THR A 151 2.48 -7.47 -21.03
N PRO A 152 2.80 -6.17 -20.82
CA PRO A 152 1.96 -5.10 -21.31
C PRO A 152 1.77 -5.30 -22.81
N THR A 153 0.51 -5.44 -23.23
CA THR A 153 0.18 -5.44 -24.66
C THR A 153 0.78 -4.15 -25.22
N PRO A 154 1.69 -4.22 -26.21
CA PRO A 154 2.27 -3.02 -26.78
C PRO A 154 1.12 -2.10 -27.21
N LEU A 155 1.16 -0.84 -26.79
CA LEU A 155 0.30 0.19 -27.34
C LEU A 155 0.50 0.13 -28.87
N LYS A 156 -0.51 -0.32 -29.60
CA LYS A 156 -0.51 -0.23 -31.07
C LYS A 156 -0.39 1.25 -31.39
N ASN A 157 0.73 1.63 -31.99
CA ASN A 157 0.89 2.98 -32.49
C ASN A 157 -0.13 3.18 -33.63
N PRO A 158 -0.75 4.37 -33.78
CA PRO A 158 -1.66 4.68 -34.88
C PRO A 158 -1.05 4.46 -36.29
N GLY A 159 0.27 4.27 -36.39
CA GLY A 159 0.98 3.93 -37.61
C GLY A 159 0.81 2.48 -38.11
N ASP A 160 0.37 1.54 -37.26
CA ASP A 160 0.27 0.11 -37.63
C ASP A 160 -1.05 -0.24 -38.34
N LEU A 161 -1.97 0.72 -38.48
CA LEU A 161 -3.25 0.56 -39.21
C LEU A 161 -3.18 0.98 -40.69
N LYS A 162 -2.01 1.40 -41.19
CA LYS A 162 -1.83 1.83 -42.60
C LYS A 162 -1.13 0.84 -43.54
N ARG A 163 -0.94 -0.42 -43.13
CA ARG A 163 -0.50 -1.50 -44.03
C ARG A 163 -1.48 -2.67 -44.02
N GLN A 164 -2.75 -2.38 -44.23
CA GLN A 164 -3.72 -3.35 -44.73
C GLN A 164 -4.63 -2.64 -45.74
N LYS A 165 -4.08 -2.37 -46.92
CA LYS A 165 -4.79 -2.25 -48.20
C LYS A 165 -3.76 -2.26 -49.33
#